data_AF-A0A286T5U5-F1
#
_entry.id   AF-A0A286T5U5-F1
#
_cell.length_a   1.000
_cell.length_b   1.000
_cell.length_c   1.000
_cell.angle_alpha   90.00
_cell.angle_beta   90.00
_cell.angle_gamma   90.00
#
_symmetry.space_group_name_H-M   'P 1'
#
loop_
_entity.id
_entity.type
_entity.pdbx_description
1 polymer ?
#
loop_
_entity_poly.entity_id
_entity_poly.type
_entity_poly.pdbx_seq_one_letter_code
_entity_poly.pdbx_strand_id
1 'polypeptide(L)'
;MARTIKSNELAIQSYIFTTAKYDFNAYEKRIMYRLVELAQDEIKGIMIRDNMHKIEPTLFGREITMPVADILRNEKDQNYTIAKKAFRSLAQKGVEYEDDKFWQYTAIIANPKIDKIKGSVVFTVLDDIWRCLLDFTKGYRKYELVTAMQFKSVYSMRMYELMSGQTKPLTYKFEDLKERFGVKDKYKLVGHFKTRVLDIAKKELDECSPYSFNYTEEKEGRKVVGFNFFPTFNPEKKDPELYEREKRSKLTARAQISKAALDYLRYSFEFKAAEINKNKKTIVEGEQKIPDFIGFLSSLVGSSRTAKNRIGYVINAIKKKTAEI
;
A
#
# COMPACT_ATOMS: atom_id res chain seq x y z
N MET A 1 -5.18 -18.13 16.68
CA MET A 1 -3.75 -17.92 16.35
C MET A 1 -3.69 -16.63 15.53
N ALA A 2 -3.13 -15.56 16.10
CA ALA A 2 -2.96 -14.23 15.49
C ALA A 2 -2.26 -14.31 14.13
N ARG A 3 -2.70 -13.53 13.13
CA ARG A 3 -2.05 -13.44 11.82
C ARG A 3 -0.68 -12.78 12.04
N THR A 4 0.35 -13.61 12.21
CA THR A 4 1.70 -13.25 11.74
C THR A 4 1.49 -12.71 10.34
N ILE A 5 2.01 -11.53 10.02
CA ILE A 5 1.96 -11.01 8.65
C ILE A 5 2.75 -12.02 7.80
N LYS A 6 2.05 -13.04 7.26
CA LYS A 6 2.68 -14.28 6.75
C LYS A 6 3.47 -14.04 5.47
N SER A 7 3.30 -12.88 4.85
CA SER A 7 4.07 -12.38 3.72
C SER A 7 3.99 -10.86 3.73
N ASN A 8 5.12 -10.18 3.57
CA ASN A 8 5.13 -8.72 3.42
C ASN A 8 4.35 -8.34 2.16
N GLU A 9 3.32 -7.51 2.29
CA GLU A 9 2.51 -7.04 1.17
C GLU A 9 2.77 -5.56 0.86
N LEU A 10 2.47 -5.16 -0.38
CA LEU A 10 2.50 -3.76 -0.77
C LEU A 10 1.16 -3.12 -0.39
N ALA A 11 1.20 -2.20 0.56
CA ALA A 11 0.06 -1.32 0.83
C ALA A 11 -0.06 -0.29 -0.28
N ILE A 12 -1.28 -0.13 -0.82
CA ILE A 12 -1.63 0.93 -1.77
C ILE A 12 -2.40 2.00 -1.01
N GLN A 13 -1.70 3.06 -0.62
CA GLN A 13 -2.32 4.18 0.10
C GLN A 13 -2.70 5.29 -0.88
N SER A 14 -3.92 5.83 -0.73
CA SER A 14 -4.34 7.04 -1.43
C SER A 14 -3.34 8.18 -1.23
N TYR A 15 -3.05 8.92 -2.30
CA TYR A 15 -2.21 10.11 -2.22
C TYR A 15 -2.86 11.21 -1.36
N ILE A 16 -4.19 11.21 -1.21
CA ILE A 16 -4.91 12.10 -0.31
C ILE A 16 -4.39 11.90 1.13
N PHE A 17 -4.35 10.66 1.61
CA PHE A 17 -3.80 10.35 2.94
C PHE A 17 -2.29 10.53 3.05
N THR A 18 -1.53 10.21 1.99
CA THR A 18 -0.07 10.48 1.99
C THR A 18 0.23 11.96 2.17
N THR A 19 -0.63 12.84 1.65
CA THR A 19 -0.40 14.29 1.65
C THR A 19 -1.22 15.08 2.67
N ALA A 20 -2.18 14.43 3.32
CA ALA A 20 -3.02 15.01 4.34
C ALA A 20 -2.17 15.64 5.46
N LYS A 21 -2.64 16.80 5.95
CA LYS A 21 -2.02 17.57 7.03
C LYS A 21 -2.59 17.05 8.35
N TYR A 22 -1.91 16.11 8.98
CA TYR A 22 -2.33 15.54 10.27
C TYR A 22 -1.14 15.37 11.21
N ASP A 23 -1.41 15.30 12.51
CA ASP A 23 -0.42 15.19 13.59
C ASP A 23 -0.41 13.79 14.23
N PHE A 24 -0.66 12.76 13.43
CA PHE A 24 -0.71 11.38 13.92
C PHE A 24 0.58 10.98 14.61
N ASN A 25 0.46 10.17 15.66
CA ASN A 25 1.57 9.46 16.26
C ASN A 25 1.80 8.11 15.57
N ALA A 26 2.88 7.42 15.93
CA ALA A 26 3.26 6.17 15.29
C ALA A 26 2.19 5.06 15.43
N TYR A 27 1.51 4.97 16.58
CA TYR A 27 0.46 3.97 16.80
C TYR A 27 -0.82 4.31 16.03
N GLU A 28 -1.17 5.59 15.94
CA GLU A 28 -2.27 6.07 15.08
C GLU A 28 -2.01 5.74 13.60
N LYS A 29 -0.76 5.92 13.13
CA LYS A 29 -0.37 5.50 11.78
C LYS A 29 -0.48 3.99 11.55
N ARG A 30 -0.17 3.18 12.56
CA ARG A 30 -0.35 1.72 12.46
C ARG A 30 -1.82 1.34 12.35
N ILE A 31 -2.72 2.01 13.08
CA ILE A 31 -4.16 1.83 12.88
C ILE A 31 -4.53 2.17 11.44
N MET A 32 -4.07 3.32 10.91
CA MET A 32 -4.32 3.70 9.52
C MET A 32 -3.80 2.67 8.51
N TYR A 33 -2.61 2.12 8.73
CA TYR A 33 -2.06 1.09 7.85
C TYR A 33 -2.89 -0.19 7.87
N ARG A 34 -3.43 -0.59 9.02
CA ARG A 34 -4.39 -1.70 9.11
C ARG A 34 -5.70 -1.39 8.39
N LEU A 35 -6.18 -0.15 8.44
CA LEU A 35 -7.35 0.24 7.66
C LEU A 35 -7.12 0.15 6.15
N VAL A 36 -5.95 0.59 5.67
CA VAL A 36 -5.54 0.45 4.26
C VAL A 36 -5.43 -1.03 3.86
N GLU A 37 -4.87 -1.88 4.72
CA GLU A 37 -4.81 -3.34 4.50
C GLU A 37 -6.20 -3.94 4.38
N LEU A 38 -7.07 -3.70 5.37
CA LEU A 38 -8.43 -4.23 5.42
C LEU A 38 -9.31 -3.75 4.25
N ALA A 39 -9.22 -2.47 3.89
CA ALA A 39 -9.96 -1.92 2.76
C ALA A 39 -9.54 -2.55 1.42
N GLN A 40 -8.25 -2.86 1.25
CA GLN A 40 -7.77 -3.57 0.06
C GLN A 40 -8.19 -5.04 0.06
N ASP A 41 -8.19 -5.71 1.21
CA ASP A 41 -8.67 -7.09 1.34
C ASP A 41 -10.18 -7.19 0.99
N GLU A 42 -10.98 -6.20 1.42
CA GLU A 42 -12.40 -6.07 1.02
C GLU A 42 -12.55 -5.94 -0.49
N ILE A 43 -11.81 -5.03 -1.16
CA ILE A 43 -11.86 -4.86 -2.63
C ILE A 43 -11.46 -6.14 -3.37
N LYS A 44 -10.42 -6.84 -2.89
CA LYS A 44 -9.94 -8.07 -3.54
C LYS A 44 -10.94 -9.24 -3.38
N GLY A 45 -11.98 -9.09 -2.57
CA GLY A 45 -12.91 -10.16 -2.21
C GLY A 45 -12.23 -11.26 -1.41
N ILE A 46 -11.13 -10.94 -0.70
CA ILE A 46 -10.44 -11.92 0.13
C ILE A 46 -11.31 -12.18 1.35
N MET A 47 -11.79 -13.42 1.47
CA MET A 47 -12.41 -13.86 2.72
C MET A 47 -11.33 -13.90 3.80
N ILE A 48 -11.47 -13.06 4.82
CA ILE A 48 -10.63 -13.06 6.01
C ILE A 48 -10.99 -14.31 6.84
N ARG A 49 -10.13 -15.33 6.82
CA ARG A 49 -10.41 -16.66 7.44
C ARG A 49 -9.72 -16.88 8.79
N ASP A 50 -9.15 -15.85 9.39
CA ASP A 50 -8.37 -15.98 10.63
C ASP A 50 -9.21 -15.89 11.92
N ASN A 51 -10.52 -15.64 11.79
CA ASN A 51 -11.50 -15.47 12.87
C ASN A 51 -11.21 -14.33 13.86
N MET A 52 -10.19 -13.50 13.61
CA MET A 52 -9.81 -12.41 14.52
C MET A 52 -10.00 -11.04 13.87
N HIS A 53 -9.89 -10.97 12.56
CA HIS A 53 -10.21 -9.79 11.80
C HIS A 53 -11.62 -9.92 11.20
N LYS A 54 -12.42 -8.85 11.30
CA LYS A 54 -13.73 -8.76 10.67
C LYS A 54 -13.96 -7.38 10.11
N ILE A 55 -14.62 -7.34 8.96
CA ILE A 55 -15.14 -6.13 8.32
C ILE A 55 -16.63 -6.38 8.14
N GLU A 56 -17.44 -5.71 8.95
CA GLU A 56 -18.89 -5.89 8.95
C GLU A 56 -19.54 -4.60 8.43
N PRO A 57 -20.24 -4.64 7.27
CA PRO A 57 -20.95 -3.47 6.77
C PRO A 57 -22.01 -3.01 7.77
N THR A 58 -22.09 -1.70 7.96
CA THR A 58 -23.14 -1.03 8.75
C THR A 58 -23.89 -0.06 7.85
N LEU A 59 -24.93 0.59 8.38
CA LEU A 59 -25.73 1.56 7.61
C LEU A 59 -24.89 2.75 7.09
N PHE A 60 -23.82 3.12 7.80
CA PHE A 60 -23.05 4.35 7.54
C PHE A 60 -21.54 4.11 7.39
N GLY A 61 -21.09 2.87 7.26
CA GLY A 61 -19.67 2.56 7.39
C GLY A 61 -19.39 1.07 7.54
N ARG A 62 -18.24 0.76 8.13
CA ARG A 62 -17.82 -0.58 8.50
C ARG A 62 -17.55 -0.65 9.99
N GLU A 63 -17.99 -1.72 10.63
CA GLU A 63 -17.47 -2.12 11.94
C GLU A 63 -16.26 -3.03 11.72
N ILE A 64 -15.13 -2.64 12.32
CA ILE A 64 -13.86 -3.33 12.21
C ILE A 64 -13.57 -4.01 13.53
N THR A 65 -13.33 -5.32 13.47
CA THR A 65 -12.75 -6.08 14.59
C THR A 65 -11.32 -6.48 14.23
N MET A 66 -10.37 -6.28 15.13
CA MET A 66 -8.99 -6.78 14.98
C MET A 66 -8.28 -6.99 16.33
N PRO A 67 -7.26 -7.86 16.42
CA PRO A 67 -6.37 -7.93 17.57
C PRO A 67 -5.73 -6.58 17.96
N VAL A 68 -5.64 -6.30 19.25
CA VAL A 68 -4.93 -5.10 19.74
C VAL A 68 -3.44 -5.16 19.42
N ALA A 69 -2.86 -6.36 19.39
CA ALA A 69 -1.46 -6.59 19.08
C ALA A 69 -1.06 -6.09 17.67
N ASP A 70 -2.02 -5.94 16.75
CA ASP A 70 -1.75 -5.59 15.35
C ASP A 70 -1.19 -4.18 15.16
N ILE A 71 -1.35 -3.30 16.15
CA ILE A 71 -0.82 -1.93 16.14
C ILE A 71 0.38 -1.77 17.10
N LEU A 72 0.68 -2.79 17.88
CA LEU A 72 1.79 -2.79 18.81
C LEU A 72 3.08 -3.26 18.13
N ARG A 73 4.23 -3.09 18.78
CA ARG A 73 5.51 -3.39 18.15
C ARG A 73 5.80 -4.88 18.05
N ASN A 74 5.31 -5.65 19.01
CA ASN A 74 5.52 -7.08 19.09
C ASN A 74 4.15 -7.77 19.12
N GLU A 75 4.03 -8.93 18.46
CA GLU A 75 2.78 -9.71 18.41
C GLU A 75 2.30 -10.17 19.80
N LYS A 76 3.22 -10.26 20.78
CA LYS A 76 2.93 -10.60 22.18
C LYS A 76 2.77 -9.38 23.08
N ASP A 77 2.91 -8.16 22.55
CA ASP A 77 2.75 -6.95 23.32
C ASP A 77 1.27 -6.79 23.70
N GLN A 78 1.01 -6.69 25.00
CA GLN A 78 -0.33 -6.50 25.56
C GLN A 78 -0.45 -5.12 26.24
N ASN A 79 0.31 -4.13 25.79
CA ASN A 79 0.26 -2.79 26.35
C ASN A 79 -1.04 -2.06 25.97
N TYR A 80 -2.12 -2.43 26.66
CA TYR A 80 -3.45 -1.85 26.49
C TYR A 80 -3.47 -0.35 26.82
N THR A 81 -2.53 0.16 27.63
CA THR A 81 -2.42 1.59 27.91
C THR A 81 -2.05 2.37 26.65
N ILE A 82 -1.05 1.89 25.91
CA ILE A 82 -0.66 2.47 24.62
C ILE A 82 -1.80 2.34 23.61
N ALA A 83 -2.40 1.15 23.49
CA ALA A 83 -3.48 0.92 22.54
C ALA A 83 -4.70 1.82 22.82
N LYS A 84 -5.17 1.88 24.07
CA LYS A 84 -6.27 2.77 24.48
C LYS A 84 -5.98 4.22 24.14
N LYS A 85 -4.75 4.68 24.42
CA LYS A 85 -4.34 6.05 24.11
C LYS A 85 -4.37 6.29 22.59
N ALA A 86 -3.87 5.36 21.79
CA ALA A 86 -3.84 5.45 20.33
C ALA A 86 -5.26 5.49 19.74
N PHE A 87 -6.13 4.54 20.10
CA PHE A 87 -7.51 4.50 19.61
C PHE A 87 -8.32 5.72 20.06
N ARG A 88 -8.22 6.13 21.33
CA ARG A 88 -8.90 7.33 21.84
C ARG A 88 -8.45 8.58 21.10
N SER A 89 -7.14 8.75 20.92
CA SER A 89 -6.56 9.92 20.26
C SER A 89 -6.90 9.94 18.77
N LEU A 90 -6.88 8.79 18.07
CA LEU A 90 -7.31 8.74 16.66
C LEU A 90 -8.80 9.03 16.49
N ALA A 91 -9.66 8.57 17.41
CA ALA A 91 -11.10 8.84 17.37
C ALA A 91 -11.43 10.33 17.54
N GLN A 92 -10.51 11.13 18.08
CA GLN A 92 -10.64 12.58 18.21
C GLN A 92 -10.11 13.32 16.98
N LYS A 93 -9.48 12.62 16.03
CA LYS A 93 -8.94 13.17 14.80
C LYS A 93 -9.80 12.78 13.61
N GLY A 94 -9.79 13.62 12.59
CA GLY A 94 -10.68 13.49 11.45
C GLY A 94 -10.16 14.21 10.23
N VAL A 95 -10.94 14.11 9.17
CA VAL A 95 -10.74 14.87 7.93
C VAL A 95 -11.85 15.90 7.83
N GLU A 96 -11.46 17.14 7.53
CA GLU A 96 -12.37 18.21 7.16
C GLU A 96 -12.53 18.22 5.64
N TYR A 97 -13.78 18.27 5.21
CA TYR A 97 -14.17 18.53 3.83
C TYR A 97 -15.03 19.79 3.83
N GLU A 98 -14.69 20.72 2.95
CA GLU A 98 -15.42 21.98 2.78
C GLU A 98 -15.55 22.28 1.30
N ASP A 99 -16.77 22.55 0.85
CA ASP A 99 -17.09 23.08 -0.47
C ASP A 99 -18.04 24.30 -0.34
N ASP A 100 -18.48 24.84 -1.47
CA ASP A 100 -19.36 26.02 -1.49
C ASP A 100 -20.73 25.79 -0.79
N LYS A 101 -21.10 24.54 -0.49
CA LYS A 101 -22.43 24.16 -0.01
C LYS A 101 -22.42 23.61 1.42
N PHE A 102 -21.44 22.79 1.77
CA PHE A 102 -21.38 22.15 3.07
C PHE A 102 -19.96 22.07 3.61
N TRP A 103 -19.88 22.24 4.92
CA TRP A 103 -18.72 21.89 5.72
C TRP A 103 -19.01 20.61 6.48
N GLN A 104 -18.07 19.66 6.44
CA GLN A 104 -18.20 18.37 7.10
C GLN A 104 -16.87 17.98 7.76
N TYR A 105 -16.94 17.66 9.05
CA TYR A 105 -15.87 16.98 9.78
C TYR A 105 -16.23 15.52 9.98
N THR A 106 -15.32 14.62 9.58
CA THR A 106 -15.51 13.17 9.75
C THR A 106 -14.35 12.58 10.53
N ALA A 107 -14.63 12.00 11.70
CA ALA A 107 -13.62 11.30 12.49
C ALA A 107 -13.08 10.08 11.74
N ILE A 108 -11.78 9.81 11.87
CA ILE A 108 -11.13 8.68 11.20
C ILE A 108 -11.71 7.34 11.67
N ILE A 109 -11.94 7.22 12.98
CA ILE A 109 -12.62 6.09 13.61
C ILE A 109 -13.60 6.59 14.66
N ALA A 110 -14.62 5.80 14.98
CA ALA A 110 -15.58 6.07 16.02
C ALA A 110 -15.75 4.88 16.98
N ASN A 111 -16.16 5.18 18.21
CA ASN A 111 -16.57 4.21 19.23
C ASN A 111 -15.60 3.04 19.49
N PRO A 112 -14.28 3.27 19.67
CA PRO A 112 -13.36 2.17 19.92
C PRO A 112 -13.64 1.48 21.27
N LYS A 113 -13.81 0.16 21.23
CA LYS A 113 -14.08 -0.71 22.37
C LYS A 113 -13.07 -1.85 22.40
N ILE A 114 -12.28 -1.93 23.47
CA ILE A 114 -11.29 -3.00 23.66
C ILE A 114 -11.86 -4.07 24.60
N ASP A 115 -11.93 -5.31 24.12
CA ASP A 115 -12.12 -6.50 24.96
C ASP A 115 -10.74 -6.98 25.42
N LYS A 116 -10.41 -6.74 26.69
CA LYS A 116 -9.11 -7.10 27.28
C LYS A 116 -8.95 -8.61 27.51
N ILE A 117 -10.05 -9.36 27.60
CA ILE A 117 -10.02 -10.81 27.82
C ILE A 117 -9.69 -11.47 26.48
N LYS A 118 -10.36 -11.06 25.40
CA LYS A 118 -10.09 -11.55 24.05
C LYS A 118 -8.86 -10.93 23.39
N GLY A 119 -8.39 -9.79 23.90
CA GLY A 119 -7.28 -9.03 23.31
C GLY A 119 -7.63 -8.40 21.96
N SER A 120 -8.90 -8.05 21.76
CA SER A 120 -9.40 -7.50 20.49
C SER A 120 -9.98 -6.10 20.68
N VAL A 121 -10.03 -5.34 19.59
CA VAL A 121 -10.69 -4.04 19.51
C VAL A 121 -11.78 -4.07 18.44
N VAL A 122 -12.90 -3.42 18.74
CA VAL A 122 -13.98 -3.15 17.81
C VAL A 122 -14.14 -1.64 17.69
N PHE A 123 -14.28 -1.12 16.47
CA PHE A 123 -14.51 0.31 16.22
C PHE A 123 -15.18 0.51 14.86
N THR A 124 -15.80 1.67 14.67
CA THR A 124 -16.49 2.01 13.42
C THR A 124 -15.62 2.90 12.54
N VAL A 125 -15.62 2.66 11.24
CA VAL A 125 -15.07 3.58 10.23
C VAL A 125 -16.22 4.03 9.34
N LEU A 126 -16.46 5.34 9.28
CA LEU A 126 -17.54 5.90 8.46
C LEU A 126 -17.22 5.79 6.97
N ASP A 127 -18.27 5.74 6.16
CA ASP A 127 -18.20 5.51 4.72
C ASP A 127 -17.30 6.52 4.00
N ASP A 128 -17.32 7.79 4.40
CA ASP A 128 -16.51 8.84 3.79
C ASP A 128 -15.01 8.59 3.98
N ILE A 129 -14.61 8.14 5.17
CA ILE A 129 -13.23 7.76 5.46
C ILE A 129 -12.86 6.50 4.68
N TRP A 130 -13.74 5.49 4.69
CA TRP A 130 -13.50 4.23 3.99
C TRP A 130 -13.32 4.43 2.49
N ARG A 131 -14.15 5.27 1.87
CA ARG A 131 -14.04 5.66 0.46
C ARG A 131 -12.76 6.43 0.20
N CYS A 132 -12.37 7.35 1.08
CA CYS A 132 -11.14 8.11 0.97
C CYS A 132 -9.88 7.21 1.00
N LEU A 133 -9.89 6.13 1.80
CA LEU A 133 -8.78 5.15 1.82
C LEU A 133 -8.57 4.50 0.46
N LEU A 134 -9.65 4.36 -0.30
CA LEU A 134 -9.74 3.72 -1.61
C LEU A 134 -9.80 4.72 -2.77
N ASP A 135 -9.73 6.02 -2.49
CA ASP A 135 -9.75 7.07 -3.51
C ASP A 135 -8.35 7.27 -4.10
N PHE A 136 -8.14 6.72 -5.29
CA PHE A 136 -6.87 6.86 -6.02
C PHE A 136 -6.92 7.91 -7.12
N THR A 137 -7.95 8.77 -7.18
CA THR A 137 -8.14 9.77 -8.24
C THR A 137 -6.99 10.80 -8.28
N LYS A 138 -6.39 11.10 -7.14
CA LYS A 138 -5.21 11.98 -7.00
C LYS A 138 -3.88 11.20 -7.05
N GLY A 139 -3.92 9.93 -7.41
CA GLY A 139 -2.80 9.00 -7.39
C GLY A 139 -2.69 8.22 -6.08
N TYR A 140 -1.59 7.48 -5.95
CA TYR A 140 -1.35 6.61 -4.81
C TYR A 140 0.15 6.46 -4.50
N ARG A 141 0.45 5.86 -3.35
CA ARG A 141 1.77 5.36 -2.99
C ARG A 141 1.72 3.87 -2.71
N LYS A 142 2.79 3.18 -3.10
CA LYS A 142 3.01 1.76 -2.88
C LYS A 142 4.25 1.59 -2.02
N TYR A 143 4.12 0.88 -0.92
CA TYR A 143 5.22 0.64 0.01
C TYR A 143 5.00 -0.66 0.77
N GLU A 144 6.07 -1.19 1.36
CA GLU A 144 6.04 -2.45 2.09
C GLU A 144 5.40 -2.23 3.45
N LEU A 145 4.29 -2.91 3.69
CA LEU A 145 3.48 -2.71 4.89
C LEU A 145 4.27 -3.09 6.15
N VAL A 146 4.99 -4.21 6.13
CA VAL A 146 5.78 -4.68 7.27
C VAL A 146 6.87 -3.66 7.63
N THR A 147 7.59 -3.16 6.62
CA THR A 147 8.61 -2.12 6.81
C THR A 147 8.00 -0.86 7.42
N ALA A 148 6.87 -0.39 6.90
CA ALA A 148 6.18 0.79 7.43
C ALA A 148 5.75 0.62 8.90
N MET A 149 5.30 -0.59 9.27
CA MET A 149 4.85 -0.92 10.63
C MET A 149 6.00 -0.97 11.65
N GLN A 150 7.22 -1.33 11.22
CA GLN A 150 8.40 -1.46 12.07
C GLN A 150 8.95 -0.12 12.56
N PHE A 151 8.74 0.97 11.81
CA PHE A 151 9.24 2.28 12.18
C PHE A 151 8.76 2.70 13.58
N LYS A 152 9.66 3.39 14.28
CA LYS A 152 9.47 3.94 15.62
C LYS A 152 9.02 5.38 15.55
N SER A 153 9.60 6.15 14.63
CA SER A 153 9.24 7.55 14.43
C SER A 153 8.14 7.69 13.39
N VAL A 154 7.13 8.50 13.71
CA VAL A 154 6.08 8.85 12.74
C VAL A 154 6.64 9.65 11.57
N TYR A 155 7.75 10.37 11.77
CA TYR A 155 8.41 11.11 10.68
C TYR A 155 9.07 10.16 9.69
N SER A 156 9.63 9.04 10.16
CA SER A 156 10.15 7.97 9.31
C SER A 156 9.04 7.35 8.48
N MET A 157 7.91 7.00 9.11
CA MET A 157 6.71 6.52 8.41
C MET A 157 6.27 7.48 7.29
N ARG A 158 6.18 8.78 7.59
CA ARG A 158 5.77 9.81 6.63
C ARG A 158 6.77 9.97 5.49
N MET A 159 8.07 10.00 5.78
CA MET A 159 9.11 10.08 4.74
C MET A 159 9.15 8.81 3.89
N TYR A 160 8.97 7.64 4.48
CA TYR A 160 8.92 6.38 3.74
C TYR A 160 7.76 6.36 2.75
N GLU A 161 6.57 6.81 3.15
CA GLU A 161 5.43 6.97 2.24
C GLU A 161 5.73 7.94 1.09
N LEU A 162 6.44 9.02 1.35
CA LEU A 162 6.79 10.03 0.34
C LEU A 162 7.87 9.54 -0.65
N MET A 163 8.87 8.81 -0.16
CA MET A 163 10.04 8.35 -0.93
C MET A 163 9.81 7.00 -1.63
N SER A 164 8.91 6.16 -1.13
CA SER A 164 8.71 4.82 -1.68
C SER A 164 8.33 4.85 -3.16
N GLY A 165 9.13 4.17 -3.98
CA GLY A 165 8.95 4.12 -5.42
C GLY A 165 9.27 5.41 -6.17
N GLN A 166 9.75 6.46 -5.48
CA GLN A 166 10.14 7.71 -6.11
C GLN A 166 11.53 7.61 -6.73
N THR A 167 11.68 8.12 -7.95
CA THR A 167 12.96 8.17 -8.68
C THR A 167 13.42 9.60 -8.95
N LYS A 168 12.51 10.56 -8.89
CA LYS A 168 12.80 11.98 -9.14
C LYS A 168 12.93 12.75 -7.83
N PRO A 169 13.77 13.79 -7.78
CA PRO A 169 13.82 14.68 -6.65
C PRO A 169 12.45 15.29 -6.33
N LEU A 170 12.21 15.55 -5.04
CA LEU A 170 11.02 16.24 -4.55
C LEU A 170 11.42 17.52 -3.84
N THR A 171 10.81 18.63 -4.23
CA THR A 171 11.06 19.94 -3.62
C THR A 171 9.84 20.36 -2.82
N TYR A 172 10.07 20.81 -1.59
CA TYR A 172 9.00 21.36 -0.75
C TYR A 172 9.48 22.61 -0.03
N LYS A 173 8.59 23.60 0.07
CA LYS A 173 8.79 24.75 0.97
C LYS A 173 8.81 24.28 2.41
N PHE A 174 9.58 24.97 3.24
CA PHE A 174 9.73 24.60 4.64
C PHE A 174 8.40 24.64 5.40
N GLU A 175 7.58 25.67 5.18
CA GLU A 175 6.27 25.78 5.83
C GLU A 175 5.31 24.65 5.40
N ASP A 176 5.28 24.30 4.11
CA ASP A 176 4.45 23.20 3.61
C ASP A 176 4.83 21.86 4.25
N LEU A 177 6.13 21.62 4.48
CA LEU A 177 6.59 20.44 5.20
C LEU A 177 6.16 20.47 6.66
N LYS A 178 6.25 21.62 7.33
CA LYS A 178 5.83 21.71 8.73
C LYS A 178 4.34 21.43 8.89
N GLU A 179 3.51 21.98 8.02
CA GLU A 179 2.07 21.72 8.02
C GLU A 179 1.78 20.25 7.75
N ARG A 180 2.40 19.70 6.70
CA ARG A 180 2.23 18.28 6.34
C ARG A 180 2.62 17.37 7.49
N PHE A 181 3.72 17.63 8.19
CA PHE A 181 4.19 16.77 9.28
C PHE A 181 3.47 17.04 10.62
N GLY A 182 2.48 17.94 10.66
CA GLY A 182 1.75 18.27 11.89
C GLY A 182 2.62 18.99 12.93
N VAL A 183 3.61 19.76 12.44
CA VAL A 183 4.61 20.46 13.25
C VAL A 183 4.67 21.95 12.94
N LYS A 184 3.58 22.54 12.42
CA LYS A 184 3.48 23.99 12.11
C LYS A 184 3.91 24.86 13.30
N ASP A 185 3.42 24.53 14.49
CA ASP A 185 3.71 25.29 15.72
C ASP A 185 4.97 24.80 16.46
N LYS A 186 5.67 23.81 15.91
CA LYS A 186 6.89 23.22 16.48
C LYS A 186 8.11 23.63 15.65
N TYR A 187 9.27 23.62 16.29
CA TYR A 187 10.58 23.88 15.66
C TYR A 187 10.67 25.24 14.94
N LYS A 188 10.69 26.34 15.71
CA LYS A 188 10.90 27.69 15.16
C LYS A 188 12.19 27.81 14.34
N LEU A 189 13.26 27.13 14.77
CA LEU A 189 14.53 27.08 14.05
C LEU A 189 14.58 25.89 13.09
N VAL A 190 14.98 26.15 11.85
CA VAL A 190 15.17 25.14 10.80
C VAL A 190 16.09 24.00 11.25
N GLY A 191 17.15 24.31 12.00
CA GLY A 191 18.06 23.30 12.56
C GLY A 191 17.38 22.29 13.49
N HIS A 192 16.35 22.71 14.25
CA HIS A 192 15.57 21.78 15.08
C HIS A 192 14.68 20.88 14.23
N PHE A 193 14.08 21.40 13.17
CA PHE A 193 13.32 20.59 12.23
C PHE A 193 14.20 19.53 11.58
N LYS A 194 15.40 19.90 11.11
CA LYS A 194 16.37 18.94 10.56
C LYS A 194 16.69 17.82 11.54
N THR A 195 17.22 18.19 12.70
CA THR A 195 17.72 17.23 13.70
C THR A 195 16.63 16.35 14.32
N ARG A 196 15.39 16.84 14.41
CA ARG A 196 14.28 16.13 15.09
C ARG A 196 13.25 15.52 14.14
N VAL A 197 13.31 15.83 12.85
CA VAL A 197 12.38 15.30 11.84
C VAL A 197 13.15 14.61 10.74
N LEU A 198 13.94 15.36 9.96
CA LEU A 198 14.60 14.84 8.77
C LEU A 198 15.70 13.84 9.10
N ASP A 199 16.58 14.17 10.05
CA ASP A 199 17.74 13.34 10.38
C ASP A 199 17.32 12.05 11.11
N ILE A 200 16.28 12.14 11.96
CA ILE A 200 15.67 10.96 12.60
C ILE A 200 15.05 10.06 11.53
N ALA A 201 14.26 10.63 10.61
CA ALA A 201 13.64 9.87 9.54
C ALA A 201 14.69 9.23 8.62
N LYS A 202 15.69 10.00 8.21
CA LYS A 202 16.78 9.53 7.37
C LYS A 202 17.53 8.37 8.01
N LYS A 203 17.95 8.52 9.26
CA LYS A 203 18.69 7.47 9.99
C LYS A 203 17.89 6.18 10.04
N GLU A 204 16.61 6.26 10.41
CA GLU A 204 15.79 5.06 10.55
C GLU A 204 15.46 4.40 9.19
N LEU A 205 15.26 5.18 8.13
CA LEU A 205 15.07 4.66 6.78
C LEU A 205 16.34 4.02 6.23
N ASP A 206 17.48 4.67 6.42
CA ASP A 206 18.79 4.15 6.03
C ASP A 206 19.09 2.83 6.75
N GLU A 207 18.59 2.63 7.98
CA GLU A 207 18.75 1.38 8.75
C GLU A 207 17.78 0.28 8.30
N CYS A 208 16.48 0.59 8.14
CA CYS A 208 15.43 -0.43 8.11
C CYS A 208 14.66 -0.56 6.79
N SER A 209 14.93 0.25 5.77
CA SER A 209 14.05 0.35 4.60
C SER A 209 14.79 0.24 3.26
N PRO A 210 14.13 -0.31 2.22
CA PRO A 210 14.64 -0.28 0.86
C PRO A 210 14.63 1.12 0.24
N TYR A 211 13.82 2.05 0.74
CA TYR A 211 13.78 3.43 0.27
C TYR A 211 14.25 4.39 1.37
N SER A 212 15.11 5.31 0.99
CA SER A 212 15.57 6.40 1.85
C SER A 212 15.73 7.68 1.02
N PHE A 213 16.44 8.66 1.56
CA PHE A 213 16.68 9.93 0.89
C PHE A 213 17.96 10.62 1.39
N ASN A 214 18.50 11.45 0.52
CA ASN A 214 19.37 12.57 0.90
C ASN A 214 18.61 13.87 0.72
N TYR A 215 19.08 14.96 1.31
CA TYR A 215 18.43 16.26 1.13
C TYR A 215 19.42 17.41 1.11
N THR A 216 19.07 18.47 0.38
CA THR A 216 19.77 19.75 0.42
C THR A 216 18.80 20.87 0.81
N GLU A 217 19.36 21.95 1.36
CA GLU A 217 18.61 23.14 1.71
C GLU A 217 18.47 24.04 0.49
N GLU A 218 17.26 24.53 0.25
CA GLU A 218 17.01 25.63 -0.67
C GLU A 218 17.06 26.94 0.12
N LYS A 219 17.89 27.89 -0.31
CA LYS A 219 18.15 29.14 0.40
C LYS A 219 17.83 30.36 -0.44
N GLU A 220 17.18 31.32 0.17
CA GLU A 220 17.11 32.70 -0.31
C GLU A 220 18.00 33.56 0.60
N GLY A 221 19.18 33.93 0.10
CA GLY A 221 20.23 34.54 0.91
C GLY A 221 20.68 33.61 2.04
N ARG A 222 20.50 34.03 3.30
CA ARG A 222 20.84 33.22 4.49
C ARG A 222 19.68 32.37 5.01
N LYS A 223 18.45 32.62 4.55
CA LYS A 223 17.24 31.94 5.04
C LYS A 223 17.02 30.65 4.26
N VAL A 224 16.82 29.54 4.96
CA VAL A 224 16.35 28.29 4.34
C VAL A 224 14.85 28.44 4.07
N VAL A 225 14.46 28.36 2.80
CA VAL A 225 13.07 28.49 2.35
C VAL A 225 12.44 27.15 2.00
N GLY A 226 13.24 26.13 1.74
CA GLY A 226 12.78 24.82 1.33
C GLY A 226 13.83 23.73 1.42
N PHE A 227 13.44 22.53 1.00
CA PHE A 227 14.29 21.36 0.96
C PHE A 227 14.08 20.61 -0.35
N ASN A 228 15.20 20.17 -0.94
CA ASN A 228 15.22 19.26 -2.08
C ASN A 228 15.58 17.87 -1.58
N PHE A 229 14.67 16.91 -1.74
CA PHE A 229 14.86 15.51 -1.37
C PHE A 229 15.26 14.69 -2.59
N PHE A 230 16.31 13.90 -2.44
CA PHE A 230 16.85 13.00 -3.46
C PHE A 230 16.62 11.56 -2.99
N PRO A 231 15.62 10.85 -3.56
CA PRO A 231 15.33 9.48 -3.17
C PRO A 231 16.52 8.55 -3.41
N THR A 232 16.72 7.61 -2.51
CA THR A 232 17.69 6.52 -2.65
C THR A 232 17.00 5.18 -2.52
N PHE A 233 17.50 4.17 -3.23
CA PHE A 233 16.97 2.82 -3.22
C PHE A 233 18.08 1.82 -2.91
N ASN A 234 17.86 1.01 -1.88
CA ASN A 234 18.70 -0.11 -1.49
C ASN A 234 17.95 -1.43 -1.76
N PRO A 235 18.27 -2.14 -2.86
CA PRO A 235 17.61 -3.39 -3.21
C PRO A 235 17.78 -4.51 -2.17
N GLU A 236 18.87 -4.51 -1.42
CA GLU A 236 19.19 -5.58 -0.44
C GLU A 236 18.25 -5.55 0.77
N LYS A 237 17.65 -4.40 1.06
CA LYS A 237 16.68 -4.21 2.14
C LYS A 237 15.25 -4.38 1.68
N LYS A 238 15.04 -4.69 0.40
CA LYS A 238 13.72 -4.95 -0.14
C LYS A 238 13.33 -6.38 0.19
N ASP A 239 12.06 -6.60 0.52
CA ASP A 239 11.57 -7.95 0.70
C ASP A 239 11.88 -8.82 -0.55
N PRO A 240 12.56 -9.97 -0.40
CA PRO A 240 13.01 -10.75 -1.55
C PRO A 240 11.87 -11.23 -2.45
N GLU A 241 10.74 -11.64 -1.88
CA GLU A 241 9.59 -12.10 -2.66
C GLU A 241 8.95 -10.95 -3.43
N LEU A 242 8.78 -9.80 -2.78
CA LEU A 242 8.27 -8.59 -3.43
C LEU A 242 9.21 -8.10 -4.54
N TYR A 243 10.52 -8.13 -4.31
CA TYR A 243 11.51 -7.69 -5.27
C TYR A 243 11.56 -8.61 -6.50
N GLU A 244 11.57 -9.92 -6.29
CA GLU A 244 11.52 -10.89 -7.38
C GLU A 244 10.21 -10.81 -8.17
N ARG A 245 9.07 -10.61 -7.48
CA ARG A 245 7.79 -10.37 -8.14
C ARG A 245 7.82 -9.10 -8.99
N GLU A 246 8.43 -8.03 -8.50
CA GLU A 246 8.60 -6.79 -9.25
C GLU A 246 9.51 -6.97 -10.48
N LYS A 247 10.67 -7.61 -10.33
CA LYS A 247 11.56 -7.91 -11.46
C LYS A 247 10.86 -8.73 -12.53
N ARG A 248 10.17 -9.81 -12.14
CA ARG A 248 9.36 -10.61 -13.08
C ARG A 248 8.28 -9.75 -13.75
N SER A 249 7.64 -8.84 -13.02
CA SER A 249 6.66 -7.94 -13.64
C SER A 249 7.26 -6.98 -14.69
N LYS A 250 8.55 -6.64 -14.60
CA LYS A 250 9.24 -5.72 -15.54
C LYS A 250 9.78 -6.43 -16.78
N LEU A 251 10.07 -7.73 -16.70
CA LEU A 251 10.52 -8.51 -17.85
C LEU A 251 9.43 -8.62 -18.93
N THR A 252 9.86 -8.69 -20.20
CA THR A 252 8.93 -8.89 -21.32
C THR A 252 8.42 -10.33 -21.33
N ALA A 253 7.24 -10.54 -21.91
CA ALA A 253 6.68 -11.87 -22.16
C ALA A 253 7.68 -12.80 -22.89
N ARG A 254 8.47 -12.24 -23.81
CA ARG A 254 9.49 -12.97 -24.57
C ARG A 254 10.59 -13.58 -23.68
N ALA A 255 10.91 -12.94 -22.57
CA ALA A 255 11.92 -13.43 -21.64
C ALA A 255 11.37 -14.47 -20.64
N GLN A 256 10.05 -14.73 -20.64
CA GLN A 256 9.38 -15.54 -19.62
C GLN A 256 8.61 -16.73 -20.16
N ILE A 257 8.34 -16.75 -21.47
CA ILE A 257 7.52 -17.74 -22.14
C ILE A 257 8.39 -18.45 -23.17
N SER A 258 8.17 -19.75 -23.39
CA SER A 258 8.91 -20.48 -24.42
C SER A 258 8.69 -19.87 -25.81
N LYS A 259 9.70 -20.00 -26.68
CA LYS A 259 9.58 -19.58 -28.09
C LYS A 259 8.39 -20.27 -28.78
N ALA A 260 8.16 -21.55 -28.48
CA ALA A 260 7.07 -22.32 -29.04
C ALA A 260 5.70 -21.73 -28.68
N ALA A 261 5.45 -21.41 -27.41
CA ALA A 261 4.19 -20.80 -26.99
C ALA A 261 4.01 -19.38 -27.56
N LEU A 262 5.08 -18.59 -27.66
CA LEU A 262 5.04 -17.27 -28.28
C LEU A 262 4.69 -17.33 -29.76
N ASP A 263 5.34 -18.23 -30.51
CA ASP A 263 5.07 -18.42 -31.93
C ASP A 263 3.64 -18.91 -32.13
N TYR A 264 3.16 -19.82 -31.28
CA TYR A 264 1.79 -20.32 -31.35
C TYR A 264 0.75 -19.21 -31.12
N LEU A 265 0.95 -18.37 -30.09
CA LEU A 265 0.06 -17.23 -29.83
C LEU A 265 0.07 -16.20 -30.97
N ARG A 266 1.24 -15.95 -31.58
CA ARG A 266 1.39 -15.00 -32.68
C ARG A 266 0.78 -15.49 -33.98
N TYR A 267 1.07 -16.73 -34.37
CA TYR A 267 0.72 -17.21 -35.71
C TYR A 267 -0.61 -17.95 -35.73
N SER A 268 -0.96 -18.70 -34.69
CA SER A 268 -2.22 -19.45 -34.66
C SER A 268 -3.39 -18.58 -34.19
N PHE A 269 -3.14 -17.60 -33.31
CA PHE A 269 -4.17 -16.74 -32.72
C PHE A 269 -4.05 -15.25 -33.07
N GLU A 270 -3.03 -14.86 -33.84
CA GLU A 270 -2.81 -13.48 -34.30
C GLU A 270 -2.59 -12.46 -33.17
N PHE A 271 -2.07 -12.90 -32.02
CA PHE A 271 -1.76 -11.99 -30.93
C PHE A 271 -0.64 -11.03 -31.32
N LYS A 272 -0.85 -9.73 -31.11
CA LYS A 272 0.19 -8.71 -31.19
C LYS A 272 1.10 -8.80 -29.96
N ALA A 273 2.35 -8.36 -30.10
CA ALA A 273 3.33 -8.35 -29.01
C ALA A 273 2.83 -7.58 -27.76
N ALA A 274 2.09 -6.48 -27.96
CA ALA A 274 1.48 -5.71 -26.87
C ALA A 274 0.41 -6.51 -26.12
N GLU A 275 -0.38 -7.34 -26.82
CA GLU A 275 -1.45 -8.16 -26.25
C GLU A 275 -0.89 -9.34 -25.47
N ILE A 276 0.19 -9.97 -25.97
CA ILE A 276 0.94 -10.99 -25.23
C ILE A 276 1.53 -10.38 -23.96
N ASN A 277 2.18 -9.22 -24.06
CA ASN A 277 2.75 -8.54 -22.89
C ASN A 277 1.67 -8.11 -21.88
N LYS A 278 0.50 -7.65 -22.33
CA LYS A 278 -0.64 -7.29 -21.47
C LYS A 278 -1.16 -8.49 -20.68
N ASN A 279 -1.16 -9.67 -21.29
CA ASN A 279 -1.68 -10.91 -20.68
C ASN A 279 -0.58 -11.85 -20.17
N LYS A 280 0.68 -11.38 -20.10
CA LYS A 280 1.85 -12.24 -19.85
C LYS A 280 1.77 -13.05 -18.57
N LYS A 281 1.19 -12.48 -17.50
CA LYS A 281 1.04 -13.18 -16.22
C LYS A 281 0.23 -14.46 -16.38
N THR A 282 -0.94 -14.37 -17.02
CA THR A 282 -1.82 -15.53 -17.27
C THR A 282 -1.17 -16.53 -18.20
N ILE A 283 -0.44 -16.08 -19.22
CA ILE A 283 0.23 -16.97 -20.17
C ILE A 283 1.39 -17.73 -19.50
N VAL A 284 2.23 -17.03 -18.72
CA VAL A 284 3.34 -17.63 -17.96
C VAL A 284 2.82 -18.63 -16.93
N GLU A 285 1.79 -18.28 -16.16
CA GLU A 285 1.15 -19.19 -15.20
C GLU A 285 0.56 -20.43 -15.90
N GLY A 286 -0.06 -20.22 -17.07
CA GLY A 286 -0.58 -21.30 -17.91
C GLY A 286 0.52 -22.25 -18.37
N GLU A 287 1.60 -21.73 -18.94
CA GLU A 287 2.71 -22.54 -19.44
C GLU A 287 3.42 -23.32 -18.33
N GLN A 288 3.52 -22.75 -17.13
CA GLN A 288 4.15 -23.43 -15.99
C GLN A 288 3.30 -24.54 -15.39
N LYS A 289 1.96 -24.41 -15.38
CA LYS A 289 1.06 -25.34 -14.69
C LYS A 289 0.39 -26.35 -15.61
N ILE A 290 0.17 -26.03 -16.88
CA ILE A 290 -0.54 -26.91 -17.82
C ILE A 290 0.48 -27.89 -18.41
N PRO A 291 0.40 -29.22 -18.12
CA PRO A 291 1.43 -30.19 -18.51
C PRO A 291 1.70 -30.30 -20.02
N ASP A 292 0.70 -29.99 -20.85
CA ASP A 292 0.84 -29.84 -22.31
C ASP A 292 0.22 -28.51 -22.76
N PHE A 293 0.93 -27.42 -22.48
CA PHE A 293 0.43 -26.08 -22.78
C PHE A 293 0.21 -25.85 -24.29
N ILE A 294 1.07 -26.39 -25.15
CA ILE A 294 0.94 -26.24 -26.61
C ILE A 294 -0.23 -27.05 -27.15
N GLY A 295 -0.40 -28.30 -26.72
CA GLY A 295 -1.55 -29.11 -27.10
C GLY A 295 -2.86 -28.49 -26.60
N PHE A 296 -2.87 -27.95 -25.39
CA PHE A 296 -4.00 -27.18 -24.88
C PHE A 296 -4.32 -25.96 -25.76
N LEU A 297 -3.32 -25.13 -26.09
CA LEU A 297 -3.50 -24.00 -27.01
C LEU A 297 -4.04 -24.49 -28.36
N SER A 298 -3.52 -25.58 -28.90
CA SER A 298 -3.99 -26.16 -30.17
C SER A 298 -5.48 -26.50 -30.15
N SER A 299 -5.97 -27.07 -29.05
CA SER A 299 -7.39 -27.40 -28.88
C SER A 299 -8.32 -26.17 -28.97
N LEU A 300 -7.80 -24.97 -28.68
CA LEU A 300 -8.57 -23.73 -28.67
C LEU A 300 -8.66 -23.05 -30.05
N VAL A 301 -7.82 -23.44 -31.02
CA VAL A 301 -7.72 -22.72 -32.31
C VAL A 301 -9.06 -22.67 -33.02
N GLY A 302 -9.75 -23.82 -33.16
CA GLY A 302 -11.06 -23.90 -33.81
C GLY A 302 -12.09 -23.02 -33.12
N SER A 303 -12.35 -23.26 -31.84
CA SER A 303 -13.38 -22.55 -31.06
C SER A 303 -13.08 -21.05 -30.90
N SER A 304 -11.81 -20.65 -30.95
CA SER A 304 -11.44 -19.22 -30.84
C SER A 304 -11.85 -18.41 -32.08
N ARG A 305 -11.96 -19.03 -33.26
CA ARG A 305 -12.26 -18.33 -34.53
C ARG A 305 -13.68 -17.77 -34.56
N THR A 306 -14.62 -18.42 -33.87
CA THR A 306 -16.02 -18.00 -33.80
C THR A 306 -16.30 -17.06 -32.61
N ALA A 307 -15.29 -16.78 -31.78
CA ALA A 307 -15.45 -15.92 -30.61
C ALA A 307 -15.44 -14.43 -30.99
N LYS A 308 -16.38 -13.66 -30.43
CA LYS A 308 -16.47 -12.20 -30.62
C LYS A 308 -15.18 -11.46 -30.21
N ASN A 309 -14.47 -11.95 -29.19
CA ASN A 309 -13.14 -11.51 -28.82
C ASN A 309 -12.22 -12.72 -28.69
N ARG A 310 -11.54 -13.04 -29.79
CA ARG A 310 -10.64 -14.18 -29.92
C ARG A 310 -9.54 -14.21 -28.86
N ILE A 311 -8.90 -13.06 -28.63
CA ILE A 311 -7.82 -12.92 -27.64
C ILE A 311 -8.35 -13.14 -26.22
N GLY A 312 -9.45 -12.47 -25.88
CA GLY A 312 -10.10 -12.62 -24.57
C GLY A 312 -10.56 -14.05 -24.30
N TYR A 313 -11.08 -14.74 -25.32
CA TYR A 313 -11.47 -16.14 -25.23
C TYR A 313 -10.29 -17.05 -24.86
N VAL A 314 -9.17 -16.93 -25.58
CA VAL A 314 -7.96 -17.76 -25.34
C VAL A 314 -7.40 -17.48 -23.95
N ILE A 315 -7.30 -16.22 -23.53
CA ILE A 315 -6.80 -15.85 -22.19
C ILE A 315 -7.72 -16.39 -21.08
N ASN A 316 -9.04 -16.30 -21.25
CA ASN A 316 -9.98 -16.85 -20.28
C ASN A 316 -9.92 -18.38 -20.21
N ALA A 317 -9.72 -19.05 -21.35
CA ALA A 317 -9.55 -20.49 -21.41
C ALA A 317 -8.28 -20.93 -20.66
N ILE A 318 -7.14 -20.25 -20.87
CA ILE A 318 -5.91 -20.48 -20.12
C ILE A 318 -6.19 -20.29 -18.63
N LYS A 319 -6.76 -19.14 -18.22
CA LYS A 319 -7.06 -18.84 -16.83
C LYS A 319 -7.93 -19.91 -16.17
N LYS A 320 -8.96 -20.39 -16.86
CA LYS A 320 -9.86 -21.45 -16.36
C LYS A 320 -9.10 -22.76 -16.18
N LYS A 321 -8.35 -23.20 -17.20
CA LYS A 321 -7.61 -24.46 -17.15
C LYS A 321 -6.53 -24.45 -16.06
N THR A 322 -5.84 -23.32 -15.88
CA THR A 322 -4.85 -23.12 -14.83
C THR A 322 -5.44 -23.16 -13.41
N ALA A 323 -6.73 -22.84 -13.25
CA ALA A 323 -7.42 -22.91 -11.96
C ALA A 323 -8.01 -24.30 -11.65
N GLU A 324 -8.17 -25.16 -12.67
CA GLU A 324 -8.65 -26.54 -12.53
C GLU A 324 -7.54 -27.53 -12.11
N ILE A 325 -6.27 -27.12 -12.18
CA ILE A 325 -5.07 -27.92 -11.86
C ILE A 325 -4.53 -27.50 -10.49
#